data_AF-A0A6I1H0B2-F1
#
_entry.id   AF-A0A6I1H0B2-F1
#
_cell.length_a   1.000
_cell.length_b   1.000
_cell.length_c   1.000
_cell.angle_alpha   90.00
_cell.angle_beta   90.00
_cell.angle_gamma   90.00
#
_symmetry.space_group_name_H-M   'P 1'
#
loop_
_entity.id
_entity.type
_entity.pdbx_description
1 polymer ?
#
loop_
_entity_poly.entity_id
_entity_poly.type
_entity_poly.pdbx_seq_one_letter_code
_entity_poly.pdbx_strand_id
1 'polypeptide(L)' 'MISITLNGAPHQVPPGQTLDQLIAALSLENQALALAVNRNVVPRKAWPGQVLQVQDQVEIVRAIGGG' A
#
# COMPACT_ATOMS: atom_id res chain seq x y z
N MET A 1 -8.30 0.33 -15.03
CA MET A 1 -7.41 -0.32 -14.04
C MET A 1 -5.99 0.05 -14.37
N ILE A 2 -5.17 0.35 -13.36
CA ILE A 2 -3.72 0.49 -13.50
C ILE A 2 -3.05 -0.73 -12.88
N SER A 3 -1.87 -1.10 -13.41
CA SER A 3 -1.07 -2.22 -12.90
C SER A 3 -0.01 -1.70 -11.95
N ILE A 4 0.04 -2.27 -10.75
CA ILE A 4 1.08 -2.06 -9.73
C ILE A 4 1.75 -3.39 -9.40
N THR A 5 2.84 -3.35 -8.66
CA THR A 5 3.44 -4.52 -8.04
C THR A 5 3.17 -4.48 -6.55
N LEU A 6 2.45 -5.46 -6.02
CA LEU A 6 2.12 -5.60 -4.61
C LEU A 6 2.89 -6.78 -4.03
N ASN A 7 3.80 -6.55 -3.08
CA ASN A 7 4.64 -7.59 -2.47
C ASN A 7 5.36 -8.49 -3.50
N GLY A 8 5.82 -7.89 -4.60
CA GLY A 8 6.49 -8.61 -5.70
C GLY A 8 5.57 -9.30 -6.70
N ALA A 9 4.25 -9.24 -6.52
CA ALA A 9 3.27 -9.81 -7.44
C ALA A 9 2.51 -8.72 -8.23
N PRO A 10 2.23 -8.90 -9.52
CA PRO A 10 1.37 -7.97 -10.27
C PRO A 10 -0.02 -7.87 -9.65
N HIS A 11 -0.52 -6.66 -9.48
CA HIS A 11 -1.84 -6.39 -8.92
C HIS A 11 -2.52 -5.25 -9.66
N GLN A 12 -3.83 -5.36 -9.91
CA GLN A 12 -4.60 -4.33 -10.60
C GLN A 12 -5.46 -3.53 -9.63
N VAL A 13 -5.40 -2.21 -9.76
CA VAL A 13 -6.15 -1.27 -8.93
C VAL A 13 -6.92 -0.26 -9.79
N PRO A 14 -8.05 0.28 -9.33
CA PRO A 14 -8.71 1.40 -10.00
C PRO A 14 -7.79 2.63 -10.07
N PRO A 15 -7.83 3.42 -11.17
CA PRO A 15 -7.14 4.70 -11.23
C PRO A 15 -7.63 5.61 -10.09
N GLY A 16 -6.71 6.32 -9.44
CA GLY A 16 -7.05 7.20 -8.33
C GLY A 16 -7.25 6.48 -6.99
N GLN A 17 -7.08 5.14 -6.93
CA GLN A 17 -7.12 4.43 -5.66
C GLN A 17 -5.97 4.86 -4.76
N THR A 18 -6.27 5.14 -3.50
CA THR A 18 -5.26 5.51 -2.50
C THR A 18 -4.71 4.29 -1.79
N LEU A 19 -3.58 4.47 -1.12
CA LEU A 19 -2.96 3.43 -0.30
C LEU A 19 -3.90 2.92 0.80
N ASP A 20 -4.67 3.82 1.41
CA ASP A 20 -5.68 3.46 2.43
C ASP A 20 -6.80 2.60 1.83
N GLN A 21 -7.32 2.98 0.66
CA GLN A 21 -8.34 2.22 -0.05
C GLN A 21 -7.84 0.84 -0.53
N LEU A 22 -6.55 0.71 -0.87
CA LEU A 22 -5.96 -0.59 -1.18
C LEU A 22 -5.96 -1.50 0.06
N ILE A 23 -5.58 -0.97 1.22
CA ILE A 23 -5.59 -1.73 2.48
C ILE A 23 -7.01 -2.15 2.87
N ALA A 24 -7.99 -1.27 2.66
CA ALA A 24 -9.41 -1.58 2.80
C ALA A 24 -9.85 -2.73 1.88
N ALA A 25 -9.51 -2.65 0.60
CA ALA A 25 -9.83 -3.69 -0.39
C ALA A 25 -9.19 -5.04 -0.06
N LEU A 26 -8.01 -5.04 0.58
CA LEU A 26 -7.33 -6.24 1.04
C LEU A 26 -7.82 -6.73 2.43
N SER A 27 -8.76 -6.02 3.06
CA SER A 27 -9.26 -6.31 4.42
C SER A 27 -8.15 -6.30 5.49
N LEU A 28 -7.22 -5.36 5.37
CA LEU A 28 -6.01 -5.27 6.19
C LEU A 28 -5.99 -4.07 7.18
N GLU A 29 -7.07 -3.28 7.23
CA GLU A 29 -7.17 -1.99 7.94
C GLU A 29 -6.78 -2.03 9.43
N ASN A 30 -7.14 -3.12 10.11
CA ASN A 30 -6.98 -3.29 11.55
C ASN A 30 -5.66 -3.95 11.96
N GLN A 31 -4.75 -4.18 11.01
CA GLN A 31 -3.46 -4.81 11.29
C GLN A 31 -2.37 -3.76 11.53
N ALA A 32 -1.39 -4.13 12.36
CA ALA A 32 -0.17 -3.36 12.53
C ALA A 32 0.72 -3.57 11.29
N LEU A 33 0.65 -2.63 10.33
CA LEU A 33 1.33 -2.71 9.05
C LEU A 33 2.23 -1.49 8.85
N ALA A 34 3.35 -1.71 8.18
CA ALA A 34 4.14 -0.66 7.55
C ALA A 34 4.05 -0.84 6.03
N LEU A 35 3.90 0.29 5.33
CA LEU A 35 3.74 0.34 3.88
C LEU A 35 4.89 1.12 3.28
N ALA A 36 5.44 0.62 2.19
CA ALA A 36 6.41 1.34 1.37
C ALA A 36 5.94 1.41 -0.08
N VAL A 37 6.16 2.55 -0.72
CA VAL A 37 5.91 2.76 -2.15
C VAL A 37 7.22 3.12 -2.81
N ASN A 38 7.63 2.36 -3.82
CA ASN A 38 8.89 2.55 -4.54
C ASN A 38 10.09 2.63 -3.57
N ARG A 39 10.13 1.72 -2.59
CA ARG A 39 11.14 1.63 -1.51
C ARG A 39 11.14 2.79 -0.52
N ASN A 40 10.16 3.68 -0.56
CA ASN A 40 9.99 4.75 0.41
C ASN A 40 8.87 4.41 1.38
N VAL A 41 9.19 4.35 2.67
CA VAL A 41 8.19 4.09 3.73
C VAL A 41 7.19 5.25 3.77
N VAL A 42 5.90 4.91 3.63
CA VAL A 42 4.80 5.88 3.69
C VAL A 42 4.18 5.84 5.09
N PRO A 43 4.27 6.93 5.88
CA PRO A 43 3.69 6.96 7.22
C PRO A 43 2.16 6.88 7.14
N ARG A 44 1.52 6.21 8.12
CA ARG A 44 0.07 5.92 8.12
C ARG A 44 -0.83 7.14 7.87
N LYS A 45 -0.45 8.30 8.41
CA LYS A 45 -1.15 9.58 8.19
C LYS A 45 -1.24 10.03 6.72
N ALA A 46 -0.32 9.55 5.88
CA ALA A 46 -0.26 9.91 4.46
C ALA A 46 -1.01 8.93 3.56
N TRP A 47 -1.43 7.76 4.06
CA TRP A 47 -2.10 6.73 3.24
C TRP A 47 -3.37 7.22 2.54
N PRO A 48 -4.26 8.03 3.18
CA PRO A 48 -5.45 8.52 2.51
C PRO A 48 -5.17 9.51 1.37
N GLY A 49 -4.00 10.16 1.36
CA GLY A 49 -3.59 11.11 0.32
C GLY A 49 -2.61 10.54 -0.72
N GLN A 50 -2.02 9.38 -0.45
CA GLN A 50 -1.06 8.74 -1.34
C GLN A 50 -1.80 7.95 -2.41
N VAL A 51 -1.97 8.56 -3.59
CA VAL A 51 -2.61 7.95 -4.76
C VAL A 51 -1.63 7.01 -5.48
N LEU A 52 -2.06 5.79 -5.74
CA LEU A 52 -1.29 4.79 -6.47
C LEU A 52 -1.16 5.16 -7.95
N GLN A 53 0.04 5.06 -8.49
CA GLN A 53 0.37 5.31 -9.89
C GLN A 53 0.71 4.00 -10.61
N VAL A 54 0.66 4.06 -11.94
CA VAL A 54 1.03 2.90 -12.77
C VAL A 54 2.50 2.52 -12.49
N GLN A 55 2.77 1.21 -12.41
CA GLN A 55 4.08 0.63 -12.11
C GLN A 55 4.62 0.87 -10.69
N ASP A 56 3.82 1.45 -9.78
CA ASP A 56 4.22 1.58 -8.38
C ASP A 56 4.52 0.20 -7.76
N GLN A 57 5.58 0.16 -6.95
CA GLN A 57 5.95 -1.00 -6.15
C GLN A 57 5.50 -0.76 -4.71
N VAL A 58 4.45 -1.45 -4.31
CA VAL A 58 3.87 -1.39 -2.97
C VAL A 58 4.34 -2.60 -2.18
N GLU A 59 4.99 -2.35 -1.06
CA GLU A 59 5.37 -3.38 -0.08
C GLU A 59 4.53 -3.21 1.18
N ILE A 60 3.92 -4.30 1.61
CA ILE A 60 3.15 -4.44 2.85
C ILE A 60 3.89 -5.39 3.76
N VAL A 61 4.41 -4.85 4.86
CA VAL A 61 5.05 -5.66 5.90
C VAL A 61 4.30 -5.50 7.20
N ARG A 62 4.22 -6.59 7.99
CA ARG A 62 3.69 -6.51 9.35
C ARG A 62 4.70 -5.77 10.21
N ALA A 63 4.23 -4.74 10.93
CA ALA A 63 5.03 -4.09 11.93
C ALA A 63 5.25 -5.08 13.08
N ILE A 64 6.45 -5.64 13.15
CA ILE A 64 6.93 -6.33 14.35
C ILE A 64 7.22 -5.25 15.38
N GLY A 65 6.31 -5.09 16.34
CA GLY A 65 6.51 -4.20 17.48
C GLY A 65 7.71 -4.67 18.29
N GLY A 66 8.86 -4.02 18.10
CA GLY A 66 9.97 -4.09 19.02
C GLY A 66 9.72 -3.10 20.15
N GLY A 67 9.57 -3.62 21.37
CA GLY A 67 9.80 -2.84 22.59
C GLY A 67 11.29 -2.60 22.78
#